data_AF-A0A1I7IDP5-F1
#
_entry.id   AF-A0A1I7IDP5-F1
#
_cell.length_a   1.000
_cell.length_b   1.000
_cell.length_c   1.000
_cell.angle_alpha   90.00
_cell.angle_beta   90.00
_cell.angle_gamma   90.00
#
_symmetry.space_group_name_H-M   'P 1'
#
loop_
_entity.id
_entity.type
_entity.pdbx_description
1 polymer ?
#
loop_
_entity_poly.entity_id
_entity_poly.type
_entity_poly.pdbx_seq_one_letter_code
_entity_poly.pdbx_strand_id
1 'polypeptide(L)' 'TAKGATASSYLYSIVETAKANKLVIEKYLVYLFDNLINIDTTDSESLENLMPWADKIPDDLKIKDKK' A
#
# COMPACT_ATOMS: atom_id res chain seq x y z
N THR A 1 -12.00 -21.11 -6.75
CA THR A 1 -13.35 -20.51 -6.94
C THR A 1 -13.19 -19.12 -7.54
N ALA A 2 -14.15 -18.62 -8.34
CA ALA A 2 -14.01 -17.33 -9.03
C ALA A 2 -13.73 -16.15 -8.06
N LYS A 3 -14.40 -16.12 -6.91
CA LYS A 3 -14.20 -15.10 -5.87
C LYS A 3 -12.75 -15.04 -5.34
N GLY A 4 -12.13 -16.21 -5.15
CA GLY A 4 -10.73 -16.28 -4.69
C GLY A 4 -9.76 -15.73 -5.73
N ALA A 5 -9.95 -16.08 -7.01
CA ALA A 5 -9.12 -15.56 -8.10
C ALA A 5 -9.23 -14.03 -8.21
N THR A 6 -10.44 -13.48 -8.08
CA THR A 6 -10.65 -12.01 -8.06
C THR A 6 -9.93 -11.35 -6.88
N ALA A 7 -10.09 -11.88 -5.66
CA ALA A 7 -9.41 -11.32 -4.49
C ALA A 7 -7.88 -11.38 -4.62
N SER A 8 -7.34 -12.51 -5.11
CA SER A 8 -5.91 -12.65 -5.38
C SER A 8 -5.42 -11.66 -6.44
N SER A 9 -6.23 -11.37 -7.46
CA SER A 9 -5.86 -10.41 -8.50
C SER A 9 -5.73 -8.98 -7.95
N TYR A 10 -6.63 -8.56 -7.05
CA TYR A 10 -6.54 -7.26 -6.39
C TYR A 10 -5.31 -7.16 -5.49
N LEU A 11 -5.07 -8.20 -4.68
CA LEU A 11 -3.87 -8.23 -3.82
C LEU A 11 -2.59 -8.16 -4.66
N TYR A 12 -2.53 -8.90 -5.78
CA TYR A 12 -1.39 -8.87 -6.69
C TYR A 12 -1.16 -7.46 -7.26
N SER A 13 -2.24 -6.77 -7.68
CA SER A 13 -2.13 -5.38 -8.15
C SER A 13 -1.54 -4.46 -7.08
N ILE A 14 -2.00 -4.53 -5.83
CA ILE A 14 -1.48 -3.72 -4.72
C ILE A 14 0.01 -4.02 -4.48
N VAL A 15 0.39 -5.30 -4.48
CA VAL A 15 1.78 -5.75 -4.28
C VAL A 15 2.70 -5.21 -5.37
N GLU A 16 2.31 -5.34 -6.64
CA GLU A 16 3.13 -4.84 -7.75
C GLU A 16 3.20 -3.32 -7.77
N THR A 17 2.14 -2.61 -7.40
CA THR A 17 2.18 -1.14 -7.25
C THR A 17 3.13 -0.73 -6.13
N ALA A 18 3.11 -1.38 -4.97
CA ALA A 18 4.05 -1.09 -3.87
C ALA A 18 5.51 -1.33 -4.28
N LYS A 19 5.76 -2.41 -5.01
CA LYS A 19 7.08 -2.74 -5.56
C LYS A 19 7.56 -1.70 -6.58
N ALA A 20 6.68 -1.25 -7.47
CA ALA A 20 7.01 -0.20 -8.45
C ALA A 20 7.40 1.14 -7.78
N ASN A 21 6.87 1.41 -6.57
CA ASN A 21 7.20 2.58 -5.76
C ASN A 21 8.35 2.34 -4.76
N LYS A 22 9.12 1.26 -4.92
CA LYS A 22 10.30 0.92 -4.08
C LYS A 22 9.96 0.78 -2.59
N LEU A 23 8.79 0.24 -2.27
CA LEU A 23 8.39 -0.03 -0.89
C LEU A 23 8.70 -1.47 -0.48
N VAL A 24 8.97 -1.67 0.80
CA VAL A 24 9.00 -2.98 1.45
C VAL A 24 7.56 -3.47 1.56
N ILE A 25 7.18 -4.37 0.66
CA ILE A 25 5.79 -4.81 0.43
C ILE A 25 5.08 -5.20 1.73
N GLU A 26 5.69 -6.06 2.55
CA GLU A 26 5.09 -6.55 3.79
C GLU A 26 4.77 -5.40 4.75
N LYS A 27 5.73 -4.50 4.98
CA LYS A 27 5.53 -3.36 5.87
C LYS A 27 4.49 -2.38 5.33
N TYR A 28 4.48 -2.15 4.02
CA TYR A 28 3.50 -1.28 3.39
C TYR A 28 2.09 -1.84 3.51
N LEU A 29 1.88 -3.15 3.34
CA LEU A 29 0.57 -3.76 3.54
C LEU A 29 0.08 -3.62 4.98
N VAL A 30 0.96 -3.82 5.97
CA VAL A 30 0.63 -3.59 7.39
C VAL A 30 0.22 -2.13 7.61
N TYR A 31 1.05 -1.19 7.17
CA TYR A 31 0.74 0.25 7.25
C TYR A 31 -0.59 0.59 6.58
N LEU A 32 -0.83 0.09 5.37
CA LEU A 32 -2.04 0.37 4.61
C LEU A 32 -3.28 -0.14 5.36
N PHE A 33 -3.28 -1.38 5.82
CA PHE A 33 -4.45 -1.95 6.52
C PHE A 33 -4.67 -1.33 7.91
N ASP A 34 -3.61 -1.00 8.64
CA ASP A 34 -3.71 -0.33 9.94
C ASP A 34 -4.27 1.09 9.81
N ASN A 35 -3.97 1.80 8.72
CA ASN A 35 -4.48 3.16 8.51
C ASN A 35 -5.87 3.17 7.87
N LEU A 36 -6.17 2.23 6.95
CA LEU A 36 -7.47 2.16 6.29
C LEU A 36 -8.63 1.95 7.27
N ILE A 37 -8.41 1.27 8.40
CA ILE A 37 -9.46 1.09 9.42
C ILE A 37 -9.76 2.37 10.21
N ASN A 38 -8.87 3.36 10.14
CA ASN A 38 -8.90 4.58 10.95
C ASN A 38 -9.24 5.84 10.15
N ILE A 39 -9.41 5.75 8.83
CA ILE A 39 -9.74 6.89 7.97
C ILE A 39 -11.13 6.78 7.38
N ASP A 40 -11.69 7.93 6.99
CA ASP A 40 -12.83 7.97 6.10
C ASP A 40 -12.34 7.75 4.66
N THR A 41 -12.62 6.57 4.10
CA THR A 41 -12.23 6.23 2.73
C THR A 41 -12.99 7.03 1.66
N THR A 42 -14.04 7.78 2.03
CA THR A 42 -14.74 8.70 1.13
C THR A 42 -14.02 10.04 1.00
N ASP A 43 -13.17 10.38 1.98
CA ASP A 43 -12.26 11.52 1.87
C ASP A 43 -11.05 11.14 1.00
N SER A 44 -11.02 11.73 -0.20
CA SER A 44 -9.98 11.46 -1.17
C SER A 44 -8.60 11.91 -0.69
N GLU A 45 -8.51 12.96 0.14
CA GLU A 45 -7.21 13.42 0.63
C GLU A 45 -6.63 12.45 1.67
N SER A 46 -7.46 11.98 2.61
CA SER A 46 -7.06 10.94 3.57
C SER A 46 -6.59 9.66 2.89
N LEU A 47 -7.30 9.23 1.84
CA LEU A 47 -6.91 8.05 1.08
C LEU A 47 -5.62 8.26 0.28
N GLU A 48 -5.47 9.41 -0.37
CA GLU A 48 -4.29 9.75 -1.17
C GLU A 48 -3.01 9.75 -0.33
N ASN A 49 -3.10 10.19 0.94
CA ASN A 49 -1.96 10.17 1.86
C ASN A 49 -1.46 8.76 2.22
N LEU A 50 -2.24 7.71 1.93
CA LEU A 50 -1.85 6.31 2.15
C LEU A 50 -1.29 5.63 0.90
N MET A 51 -1.42 6.27 -0.27
CA MET A 51 -1.03 5.68 -1.55
C MET A 51 0.49 5.51 -1.65
N PRO A 52 0.98 4.54 -2.43
CA PRO A 52 2.39 4.15 -2.41
C PRO A 52 3.34 5.23 -2.98
N TRP A 53 2.80 6.26 -3.63
CA TRP A 53 3.50 7.44 -4.12
C TRP A 53 3.37 8.67 -3.21
N ALA A 54 2.65 8.57 -2.09
CA ALA A 54 2.41 9.71 -1.22
C ALA A 54 3.70 10.15 -0.51
N ASP A 55 3.91 11.47 -0.46
CA ASP A 55 5.07 12.07 0.21
C ASP A 55 5.10 11.80 1.72
N LYS A 56 3.92 11.53 2.32
CA LYS A 56 3.75 11.26 3.75
C LYS A 56 4.11 9.83 4.15
N ILE A 57 4.51 8.96 3.21
CA ILE A 57 4.89 7.57 3.53
C ILE A 57 6.16 7.55 4.41
N PRO A 58 6.12 6.87 5.57
CA PRO A 58 7.28 6.68 6.43
C PRO A 58 8.51 6.10 5.70
N ASP A 59 9.70 6.65 5.99
CA ASP A 59 10.93 6.23 5.32
C ASP A 59 11.36 4.79 5.64
N ASP A 60 10.90 4.22 6.76
CA ASP A 60 11.21 2.84 7.11
C ASP A 60 10.44 1.80 6.28
N LEU A 61 9.42 2.25 5.54
CA LEU A 61 8.68 1.49 4.54
C LEU A 61 9.39 1.47 3.19
N LYS A 62 10.32 2.39 2.94
CA LYS A 62 11.06 2.47 1.67
C LYS A 62 12.23 1.49 1.69
N ILE A 63 12.50 0.87 0.54
CA ILE A 63 13.69 0.04 0.35
C ILE A 63 14.91 0.96 0.44
N LYS A 64 15.79 0.69 1.40
CA LYS A 64 17.07 1.41 1.50
C LYS A 64 17.98 0.90 0.41
N ASP A 65 18.37 1.77 -0.52
CA ASP A 65 19.45 1.46 -1.45
C ASP A 65 20.72 1.21 -0.61
N LYS A 66 21.27 -0.01 -0.71
CA LYS A 66 22.60 -0.29 -0.15
C LYS A 66 23.59 0.51 -0.99
N LYS A 67 24.16 1.54 -0.38
CA LYS A 67 25.29 2.30 -0.90
C LYS A 67 26.53 1.42 -1.01
#